data_AF-A0A2N2MRP8-F1
#
_entry.id   AF-A0A2N2MRP8-F1
#
_cell.length_a   1.000
_cell.length_b   1.000
_cell.length_c   1.000
_cell.angle_alpha   90.00
_cell.angle_beta   90.00
_cell.angle_gamma   90.00
#
_symmetry.space_group_name_H-M   'P 1'
#
loop_
_entity.id
_entity.type
_entity.pdbx_description
1 polymer ?
#
loop_
_entity_poly.entity_id
_entity_poly.type
_entity_poly.pdbx_seq_one_letter_code
_entity_poly.pdbx_strand_id
1 'polypeptide(L)'
;MDVYQPDQGIFVSSETNDNDLNLSNAVARLGLKQIQHRLPQWAAVRREELILGRKVRQHKKRAIELLPLHLFTINWADSGPGFSWPDAYHLIWFPLFNRFVVTASQDSSDAYGVEDKAIEWRPDDQDRREAAKSIIVSYWRDTIYGWDQERWAYLFNEGLISDEEANAWADEAWPESVSVEEDAGD
;
A
#
# COMPACT_ATOMS: atom_id res chain seq x y z
N MET A 1 -22.62 -2.38 -17.05
CA MET A 1 -22.93 -1.29 -18.00
C MET A 1 -22.73 0.00 -17.23
N ASP A 2 -21.68 0.76 -17.55
CA ASP A 2 -21.26 1.91 -16.73
C ASP A 2 -22.23 3.07 -16.90
N VAL A 3 -22.63 3.70 -15.79
CA VAL A 3 -23.51 4.88 -15.79
C VAL A 3 -22.63 6.12 -15.56
N TYR A 4 -22.57 6.99 -16.56
CA TYR A 4 -21.91 8.29 -16.44
C TYR A 4 -22.83 9.28 -15.71
N GLN A 5 -22.37 9.83 -14.58
CA GLN A 5 -23.05 10.92 -13.88
C GLN A 5 -22.35 12.26 -14.18
N PRO A 6 -22.97 13.15 -14.99
CA PRO A 6 -22.33 14.36 -15.51
C PRO A 6 -22.02 15.43 -14.45
N ASP A 7 -22.68 15.39 -13.30
CA ASP A 7 -22.55 16.36 -12.22
C ASP A 7 -21.36 16.10 -11.29
N GLN A 8 -20.84 14.88 -11.27
CA GLN A 8 -19.71 14.47 -10.43
C GLN A 8 -18.46 14.09 -11.23
N GLY A 9 -18.56 13.90 -12.56
CA GLY A 9 -17.41 13.52 -13.39
C GLY A 9 -16.81 12.14 -13.06
N ILE A 10 -17.57 11.29 -12.36
CA ILE A 10 -17.14 9.96 -11.88
C ILE A 10 -17.90 8.86 -12.64
N PHE A 11 -17.19 7.80 -12.98
CA PHE A 11 -17.77 6.55 -13.47
C PHE A 11 -17.98 5.60 -12.29
N VAL A 12 -19.21 5.09 -12.13
CA VAL A 12 -19.53 4.10 -11.09
C VAL A 12 -19.89 2.79 -11.78
N SER A 13 -19.09 1.75 -11.54
CA SER A 13 -19.37 0.36 -11.92
C SER A 13 -20.10 -0.36 -10.77
N SER A 14 -21.11 -1.17 -11.11
CA SER A 14 -21.88 -1.96 -10.14
C SER A 14 -21.51 -3.45 -10.25
N GLU A 15 -20.53 -3.94 -9.48
CA GLU A 15 -20.31 -5.39 -9.28
C GLU A 15 -19.50 -5.68 -8.00
N THR A 16 -20.18 -6.07 -6.93
CA THR A 16 -19.91 -5.64 -5.55
C THR A 16 -18.84 -6.41 -4.73
N ASN A 17 -17.76 -6.94 -5.33
CA ASN A 17 -16.57 -7.34 -4.54
C ASN A 17 -15.27 -7.40 -5.36
N ASP A 18 -15.33 -7.86 -6.62
CA ASP A 18 -14.22 -7.72 -7.57
C ASP A 18 -13.99 -6.23 -7.94
N ASN A 19 -15.02 -5.40 -7.85
CA ASN A 19 -14.94 -4.01 -8.25
C ASN A 19 -14.08 -3.14 -7.33
N ASP A 20 -14.04 -3.42 -6.02
CA ASP A 20 -13.31 -2.57 -5.08
C ASP A 20 -11.79 -2.77 -5.21
N LEU A 21 -11.34 -4.03 -5.32
CA LEU A 21 -9.93 -4.33 -5.56
C LEU A 21 -9.50 -3.91 -6.97
N ASN A 22 -10.35 -4.11 -7.99
CA ASN A 22 -10.05 -3.66 -9.36
C ASN A 22 -9.98 -2.13 -9.44
N LEU A 23 -10.88 -1.41 -8.76
CA LEU A 23 -10.87 0.04 -8.67
C LEU A 23 -9.62 0.52 -7.92
N SER A 24 -9.33 -0.07 -6.76
CA SER A 24 -8.13 0.20 -5.97
C SER A 24 -6.85 0.01 -6.80
N ASN A 25 -6.75 -1.10 -7.53
CA ASN A 25 -5.62 -1.37 -8.44
C ASN A 25 -5.56 -0.36 -9.60
N ALA A 26 -6.69 0.01 -10.19
CA ALA A 26 -6.74 0.99 -11.26
C ALA A 26 -6.23 2.37 -10.80
N VAL A 27 -6.64 2.81 -9.60
CA VAL A 27 -6.17 4.06 -8.98
C VAL A 27 -4.68 3.99 -8.68
N ALA A 28 -4.21 2.88 -8.08
CA ALA A 28 -2.79 2.69 -7.79
C ALA A 28 -1.93 2.73 -9.06
N ARG A 29 -2.34 2.00 -10.11
CA ARG A 29 -1.64 1.98 -11.40
C ARG A 29 -1.63 3.34 -12.08
N LEU A 30 -2.67 4.15 -11.89
CA LEU A 30 -2.71 5.53 -12.39
C LEU A 30 -1.65 6.39 -11.68
N GLY A 31 -1.58 6.30 -10.36
CA GLY A 31 -0.64 7.07 -9.54
C GLY A 31 0.82 6.64 -9.72
N LEU A 32 1.08 5.33 -9.71
CA LEU A 32 2.41 4.74 -9.61
C LEU A 32 3.10 4.50 -10.96
N LYS A 33 2.40 4.75 -12.06
CA LYS A 33 2.84 4.44 -13.43
C LYS A 33 4.29 4.83 -13.75
N GLN A 34 4.76 5.96 -13.24
CA GLN A 34 6.10 6.48 -13.53
C GLN A 34 7.22 5.78 -12.78
N ILE A 35 6.89 5.20 -11.63
CA ILE A 35 7.85 4.62 -10.72
C ILE A 35 7.79 3.10 -10.70
N GLN A 36 7.08 2.46 -11.64
CA GLN A 36 6.97 0.99 -11.72
C GLN A 36 8.33 0.26 -11.63
N HIS A 37 9.40 0.85 -12.15
CA HIS A 37 10.76 0.29 -12.11
C HIS A 37 11.48 0.47 -10.76
N ARG A 38 10.89 1.23 -9.85
CA ARG A 38 11.39 1.51 -8.49
C ARG A 38 10.55 0.83 -7.41
N LEU A 39 9.42 0.22 -7.80
CA LEU A 39 8.59 -0.56 -6.90
C LEU A 39 9.24 -1.93 -6.64
N PRO A 40 8.88 -2.61 -5.54
CA PRO A 40 9.38 -3.94 -5.25
C PRO A 40 9.18 -4.88 -6.44
N GLN A 41 10.16 -5.76 -6.65
CA GLN A 41 10.20 -6.71 -7.75
C GLN A 41 10.89 -7.98 -7.31
N TRP A 42 10.13 -9.07 -7.25
CA TRP A 42 10.67 -10.38 -7.00
C TRP A 42 11.25 -10.92 -8.30
N ALA A 43 12.37 -11.61 -8.20
CA ALA A 43 13.00 -12.23 -9.36
C ALA A 43 13.60 -13.59 -9.01
N ALA A 44 13.50 -14.53 -9.94
CA ALA A 44 14.23 -15.78 -9.89
C ALA A 44 14.78 -16.15 -11.26
N VAL A 45 15.85 -16.95 -11.26
CA VAL A 45 16.39 -17.55 -12.47
C VAL A 45 16.04 -19.03 -12.48
N ARG A 46 15.35 -19.49 -13.53
CA ARG A 46 15.02 -20.90 -13.73
C ARG A 46 15.52 -21.33 -15.10
N ARG A 47 16.49 -22.24 -15.15
CA ARG A 47 17.05 -22.76 -16.42
C ARG A 47 17.47 -21.62 -17.39
N GLU A 48 18.22 -20.66 -16.87
CA GLU A 48 18.69 -19.45 -17.59
C GLU A 48 17.60 -18.44 -17.97
N GLU A 49 16.33 -18.71 -17.64
CA GLU A 49 15.22 -17.76 -17.83
C GLU A 49 15.02 -16.90 -16.58
N LEU A 50 14.95 -15.58 -16.76
CA LEU A 50 14.58 -14.62 -15.72
C LEU A 50 13.06 -14.58 -15.58
N ILE A 51 12.57 -14.95 -14.39
CA ILE A 51 11.18 -14.85 -13.99
C ILE A 51 11.03 -13.64 -13.08
N LEU A 52 10.06 -12.78 -13.37
CA LEU A 52 9.76 -11.56 -12.61
C LEU A 52 8.34 -11.65 -12.01
N GLY A 53 8.21 -11.28 -10.73
CA GLY A 53 6.93 -11.31 -10.01
C GLY A 53 5.96 -10.22 -10.48
N ARG A 54 6.45 -9.00 -10.64
CA ARG A 54 5.71 -7.83 -11.14
C ARG A 54 5.83 -7.69 -12.64
N LYS A 55 4.70 -7.40 -13.30
CA LYS A 55 4.65 -7.06 -14.72
C LYS A 55 4.70 -5.56 -14.95
N VAL A 56 5.84 -5.07 -15.42
CA VAL A 56 5.95 -3.66 -15.86
C VAL A 56 5.16 -3.45 -17.15
N ARG A 57 4.29 -2.44 -17.16
CA ARG A 57 3.50 -2.07 -18.34
C ARG A 57 4.02 -0.79 -18.95
N GLN A 58 4.06 -0.76 -20.28
CA GLN A 58 4.30 0.47 -21.03
C GLN A 58 3.07 1.36 -20.99
N HIS A 59 3.31 2.66 -20.91
CA HIS A 59 2.23 3.64 -20.87
C HIS A 59 2.60 4.90 -21.63
N LYS A 60 1.64 5.47 -22.35
CA LYS A 60 1.82 6.75 -23.06
C LYS A 60 2.01 7.89 -22.06
N LYS A 61 2.93 8.81 -22.31
CA LYS A 61 3.06 10.04 -21.51
C LYS A 61 1.74 10.83 -21.52
N ARG A 62 1.41 11.46 -20.40
CA ARG A 62 0.21 12.30 -20.23
C ARG A 62 0.63 13.75 -20.04
N ALA A 63 -0.29 14.67 -20.30
CA ALA A 63 -0.04 16.10 -20.08
C ALA A 63 0.18 16.44 -18.60
N ILE A 64 -0.50 15.71 -17.70
CA ILE A 64 -0.33 15.79 -16.26
C ILE A 64 0.25 14.47 -15.77
N GLU A 65 1.34 14.59 -15.03
CA GLU A 65 2.09 13.49 -14.46
C GLU A 65 2.00 13.58 -12.94
N LEU A 66 1.51 12.50 -12.32
CA LEU A 66 1.43 12.40 -10.86
C LEU A 66 2.82 12.06 -10.32
N LEU A 67 3.17 12.63 -9.17
CA LEU A 67 4.45 12.44 -8.52
C LEU A 67 4.24 11.70 -7.19
N PRO A 68 4.34 10.37 -7.17
CA PRO A 68 4.29 9.60 -5.93
C PRO A 68 5.46 9.96 -5.03
N LEU A 69 5.14 10.25 -3.78
CA LEU A 69 6.11 10.43 -2.71
C LEU A 69 6.28 9.10 -1.98
N HIS A 70 7.47 8.52 -2.05
CA HIS A 70 7.78 7.31 -1.28
C HIS A 70 7.75 7.65 0.22
N LEU A 71 6.94 6.92 0.96
CA LEU A 71 6.80 7.09 2.40
C LEU A 71 7.85 6.25 3.12
N PHE A 72 7.80 4.94 2.90
CA PHE A 72 8.75 3.94 3.38
C PHE A 72 8.40 2.56 2.76
N THR A 73 9.25 1.56 2.97
CA THR A 73 9.02 0.18 2.56
C THR A 73 9.27 -0.75 3.72
N ILE A 74 8.29 -1.58 4.08
CA ILE A 74 8.42 -2.64 5.10
C ILE A 74 8.75 -3.98 4.44
N ASN A 75 9.24 -4.91 5.24
CA ASN A 75 9.18 -6.33 4.96
C ASN A 75 8.14 -6.99 5.87
N TRP A 76 7.10 -7.61 5.33
CA TRP A 76 6.12 -8.34 6.14
C TRP A 76 6.77 -9.52 6.85
N ALA A 77 7.56 -10.32 6.14
CA ALA A 77 8.23 -11.49 6.70
C ALA A 77 9.40 -11.94 5.82
N ASP A 78 10.30 -12.75 6.38
CA ASP A 78 11.20 -13.60 5.61
C ASP A 78 10.72 -15.05 5.70
N SER A 79 10.18 -15.58 4.61
CA SER A 79 9.74 -16.99 4.55
C SER A 79 10.85 -17.97 4.18
N GLY A 80 12.06 -17.45 3.91
CA GLY A 80 13.26 -18.24 3.67
C GLY A 80 14.41 -17.40 3.08
N PRO A 81 15.60 -17.98 2.89
CA PRO A 81 16.72 -17.28 2.27
C PRO A 81 16.36 -16.73 0.88
N GLY A 82 16.36 -15.41 0.74
CA GLY A 82 15.97 -14.73 -0.50
C GLY A 82 14.46 -14.65 -0.77
N PHE A 83 13.62 -15.00 0.22
CA PHE A 83 12.16 -14.86 0.15
C PHE A 83 11.70 -13.87 1.23
N SER A 84 11.66 -12.61 0.83
CA SER A 84 11.08 -11.52 1.61
C SER A 84 9.74 -11.11 1.02
N TRP A 85 8.90 -10.45 1.81
CA TRP A 85 7.58 -9.99 1.43
C TRP A 85 7.49 -8.46 1.56
N PRO A 86 8.19 -7.70 0.70
CA PRO A 86 8.22 -6.25 0.77
C PRO A 86 6.85 -5.63 0.43
N ASP A 87 6.51 -4.53 1.12
CA ASP A 87 5.36 -3.69 0.79
C ASP A 87 5.77 -2.22 0.86
N ALA A 88 5.72 -1.54 -0.29
CA ALA A 88 6.17 -0.15 -0.43
C ALA A 88 5.01 0.83 -0.41
N TYR A 89 5.04 1.76 0.54
CA TYR A 89 3.99 2.77 0.69
C TYR A 89 4.35 4.07 -0.05
N HIS A 90 3.40 4.59 -0.81
CA HIS A 90 3.54 5.88 -1.48
C HIS A 90 2.31 6.75 -1.26
N LEU A 91 2.54 8.05 -1.05
CA LEU A 91 1.52 9.09 -1.02
C LEU A 91 1.44 9.81 -2.36
N ILE A 92 0.24 9.97 -2.90
CA ILE A 92 0.02 10.56 -4.22
C ILE A 92 -1.06 11.62 -4.10
N TRP A 93 -0.76 12.85 -4.53
CA TRP A 93 -1.76 13.89 -4.62
C TRP A 93 -2.46 13.85 -5.97
N PHE A 94 -3.79 13.78 -5.95
CA PHE A 94 -4.66 13.79 -7.12
C PHE A 94 -5.31 15.17 -7.25
N PRO A 95 -4.74 16.10 -8.06
CA PRO A 95 -5.13 17.50 -8.08
C PRO A 95 -6.56 17.74 -8.57
N LEU A 96 -7.09 16.89 -9.45
CA LEU A 96 -8.47 17.03 -9.92
C LEU A 96 -9.52 16.70 -8.86
N PHE A 97 -9.12 16.00 -7.80
CA PHE A 97 -10.00 15.56 -6.73
C PHE A 97 -9.66 16.23 -5.39
N ASN A 98 -8.56 16.98 -5.29
CA ASN A 98 -8.02 17.52 -4.04
C ASN A 98 -7.94 16.45 -2.95
N ARG A 99 -7.31 15.32 -3.32
CA ARG A 99 -7.15 14.14 -2.44
C ARG A 99 -5.71 13.67 -2.41
N PHE A 100 -5.25 13.30 -1.22
CA PHE A 100 -4.13 12.40 -1.05
C PHE A 100 -4.63 10.96 -1.07
N VAL A 101 -3.93 10.10 -1.80
CA VAL A 101 -4.16 8.65 -1.84
C VAL A 101 -2.88 7.97 -1.39
N VAL A 102 -2.99 7.01 -0.47
CA VAL A 102 -1.88 6.13 -0.14
C VAL A 102 -2.04 4.82 -0.92
N THR A 103 -0.91 4.32 -1.41
CA THR A 103 -0.82 3.04 -2.09
C THR A 103 0.08 2.08 -1.32
N ALA A 104 -0.19 0.79 -1.44
CA ALA A 104 0.65 -0.32 -1.00
C ALA A 104 1.04 -1.16 -2.23
N SER A 105 2.32 -1.48 -2.35
CA SER A 105 2.93 -2.08 -3.54
C SER A 105 3.84 -3.24 -3.17
N GLN A 106 3.47 -4.43 -3.60
CA GLN A 106 4.20 -5.67 -3.41
C GLN A 106 5.09 -5.99 -4.61
N ASP A 107 5.91 -7.02 -4.46
CA ASP A 107 6.88 -7.47 -5.44
C ASP A 107 6.34 -8.52 -6.42
N SER A 108 5.19 -9.13 -6.11
CA SER A 108 4.42 -10.01 -6.98
C SER A 108 2.91 -9.85 -6.75
N SER A 109 2.11 -10.55 -7.56
CA SER A 109 0.65 -10.62 -7.41
C SER A 109 0.18 -11.76 -6.50
N ASP A 110 1.08 -12.48 -5.83
CA ASP A 110 0.75 -13.77 -5.21
C ASP A 110 -0.21 -13.65 -4.02
N ALA A 111 -0.15 -12.54 -3.26
CA ALA A 111 -0.99 -12.36 -2.08
C ALA A 111 -2.43 -11.90 -2.39
N TYR A 112 -2.61 -11.01 -3.38
CA TYR A 112 -3.91 -10.37 -3.65
C TYR A 112 -4.38 -10.49 -5.11
N GLY A 113 -3.63 -11.16 -5.98
CA GLY A 113 -3.89 -11.19 -7.43
C GLY A 113 -3.49 -9.90 -8.18
N VAL A 114 -3.04 -8.87 -7.45
CA VAL A 114 -2.54 -7.59 -7.97
C VAL A 114 -1.31 -7.15 -7.20
N GLU A 115 -0.38 -6.44 -7.86
CA GLU A 115 0.87 -5.98 -7.25
C GLU A 115 0.73 -4.63 -6.53
N ASP A 116 -0.28 -3.83 -6.90
CA ASP A 116 -0.47 -2.46 -6.41
C ASP A 116 -1.92 -2.22 -6.00
N LYS A 117 -2.13 -1.59 -4.84
CA LYS A 117 -3.46 -1.23 -4.32
C LYS A 117 -3.46 0.19 -3.78
N ALA A 118 -4.51 0.96 -4.07
CA ALA A 118 -4.81 2.18 -3.35
C ALA A 118 -5.55 1.79 -2.07
N ILE A 119 -4.92 2.00 -0.91
CA ILE A 119 -5.45 1.49 0.36
C ILE A 119 -6.53 2.41 0.91
N GLU A 120 -6.29 3.73 0.93
CA GLU A 120 -7.32 4.73 1.25
C GLU A 120 -6.88 6.14 0.81
N TRP A 121 -7.75 7.13 1.01
CA TRP A 121 -7.54 8.53 0.70
C TRP A 121 -7.94 9.47 1.85
N ARG A 122 -7.37 10.68 1.84
CA ARG A 122 -7.76 11.81 2.70
C ARG A 122 -7.88 13.09 1.87
N PRO A 123 -8.66 14.08 2.30
CA PRO A 123 -8.62 15.42 1.71
C PRO A 123 -7.21 16.04 1.83
N ASP A 124 -6.90 17.00 0.97
CA ASP A 124 -5.58 17.65 0.92
C ASP A 124 -5.41 18.86 1.85
N ASP A 125 -6.37 19.06 2.76
CA ASP A 125 -6.32 20.05 3.84
C ASP A 125 -5.50 19.58 5.06
N GLN A 126 -5.12 18.30 5.09
CA GLN A 126 -4.28 17.70 6.13
C GLN A 126 -2.79 17.76 5.77
N ASP A 127 -1.93 17.77 6.79
CA ASP A 127 -0.51 17.54 6.57
C ASP A 127 -0.26 16.17 5.92
N ARG A 128 0.75 16.08 5.06
CA ARG A 128 1.05 14.86 4.30
C ARG A 128 1.40 13.68 5.20
N ARG A 129 2.14 13.92 6.29
CA ARG A 129 2.54 12.89 7.25
C ARG A 129 1.33 12.42 8.05
N GLU A 130 0.50 13.36 8.52
CA GLU A 130 -0.73 13.04 9.26
C GLU A 130 -1.72 12.24 8.41
N ALA A 131 -1.96 12.67 7.16
CA ALA A 131 -2.81 11.96 6.22
C ALA A 131 -2.30 10.53 5.97
N ALA A 132 -0.99 10.39 5.68
CA ALA A 132 -0.35 9.10 5.45
C ALA A 132 -0.45 8.17 6.68
N LYS A 133 -0.13 8.69 7.87
CA LYS A 133 -0.23 7.97 9.13
C LYS A 133 -1.64 7.44 9.35
N SER A 134 -2.64 8.31 9.25
CA SER A 134 -4.04 7.94 9.51
C SER A 134 -4.52 6.81 8.59
N ILE A 135 -4.10 6.82 7.32
CA ILE A 135 -4.45 5.79 6.35
C ILE A 135 -3.71 4.49 6.66
N ILE A 136 -2.39 4.54 6.85
CA ILE A 136 -1.56 3.34 7.00
C ILE A 136 -1.86 2.62 8.31
N VAL A 137 -2.01 3.35 9.43
CA VAL A 137 -2.36 2.75 10.72
C VAL A 137 -3.75 2.12 10.67
N SER A 138 -4.72 2.75 10.00
CA SER A 138 -6.05 2.14 9.78
C SER A 138 -5.95 0.87 8.96
N TYR A 139 -5.22 0.92 7.84
CA TYR A 139 -5.01 -0.24 6.97
C TYR A 139 -4.37 -1.42 7.71
N TRP A 140 -3.34 -1.17 8.52
CA TRP A 140 -2.72 -2.22 9.34
C TRP A 140 -3.71 -2.80 10.35
N ARG A 141 -4.48 -1.97 11.06
CA ARG A 141 -5.52 -2.46 11.96
C ARG A 141 -6.57 -3.31 11.25
N ASP A 142 -7.01 -2.92 10.06
CA ASP A 142 -7.96 -3.71 9.28
C ASP A 142 -7.37 -5.07 8.89
N THR A 143 -6.07 -5.13 8.58
CA THR A 143 -5.39 -6.43 8.34
C THR A 143 -5.29 -7.30 9.60
N ILE A 144 -5.09 -6.70 10.78
CA ILE A 144 -5.11 -7.41 12.07
C ILE A 144 -6.51 -8.00 12.32
N TYR A 145 -7.56 -7.19 12.24
CA TYR A 145 -8.93 -7.64 12.50
C TYR A 145 -9.41 -8.70 11.49
N GLY A 146 -8.97 -8.61 10.23
CA GLY A 146 -9.38 -9.54 9.18
C GLY A 146 -8.63 -10.88 9.20
N TRP A 147 -7.35 -10.86 9.58
CA TRP A 147 -6.44 -11.98 9.28
C TRP A 147 -5.46 -12.32 10.42
N ASP A 148 -5.59 -11.70 11.60
CA ASP A 148 -4.66 -11.84 12.72
C ASP A 148 -3.21 -11.54 12.31
N GLN A 149 -3.05 -10.54 11.45
CA GLN A 149 -1.78 -10.18 10.84
C GLN A 149 -0.79 -9.70 11.90
N GLU A 150 0.32 -10.42 12.07
CA GLU A 150 1.44 -10.00 12.90
C GLU A 150 2.12 -8.74 12.34
N ARG A 151 2.80 -8.00 13.24
CA ARG A 151 3.63 -6.85 12.87
C ARG A 151 4.65 -7.27 11.81
N TRP A 152 4.91 -6.37 10.86
CA TRP A 152 5.97 -6.54 9.88
C TRP A 152 7.35 -6.75 10.54
N ALA A 153 8.23 -7.49 9.88
CA ALA A 153 9.50 -7.95 10.44
C ALA A 153 10.54 -6.85 10.61
N TYR A 154 10.72 -5.98 9.61
CA TYR A 154 11.64 -4.84 9.64
C TYR A 154 11.37 -3.86 8.50
N LEU A 155 11.98 -2.68 8.58
CA LEU A 155 11.96 -1.69 7.50
C LEU A 155 13.02 -2.02 6.44
N PHE A 156 12.64 -2.04 5.18
CA PHE A 156 13.58 -2.17 4.06
C PHE A 156 14.20 -0.84 3.65
N ASN A 157 13.42 0.24 3.67
CA ASN A 157 13.86 1.54 3.22
C ASN A 157 12.99 2.66 3.79
N GLU A 158 13.62 3.78 4.11
CA GLU A 158 12.96 5.03 4.52
C GLU A 158 12.62 5.88 3.30
N GLY A 159 11.68 6.82 3.49
CA GLY A 159 11.30 7.79 2.48
C GLY A 159 11.02 9.14 3.14
N LEU A 160 9.79 9.64 3.00
CA LEU A 160 9.35 10.78 3.80
C LEU A 160 9.37 10.45 5.31
N ILE A 161 9.03 9.20 5.65
CA ILE A 161 8.86 8.74 7.03
C ILE A 161 10.13 7.98 7.43
N SER A 162 10.68 8.32 8.60
CA SER A 162 11.86 7.64 9.14
C SER A 162 11.52 6.28 9.74
N ASP A 163 12.55 5.48 10.04
CA ASP A 163 12.42 4.21 10.76
C ASP A 163 11.79 4.41 12.14
N GLU A 164 12.17 5.47 12.86
CA GLU A 164 11.55 5.77 14.17
C GLU A 164 10.07 6.12 14.03
N GLU A 165 9.71 6.93 13.03
CA GLU A 165 8.31 7.29 12.77
C GLU A 165 7.48 6.07 12.33
N ALA A 166 8.02 5.24 11.43
CA ALA A 166 7.34 4.04 10.94
C ALA A 166 7.12 3.00 12.06
N ASN A 167 8.10 2.81 12.93
CA ASN A 167 7.95 1.96 14.12
C ASN A 167 6.93 2.52 15.10
N ALA A 168 6.92 3.84 15.35
CA ALA A 168 5.90 4.46 16.20
C ALA A 168 4.49 4.27 15.63
N TRP A 169 4.31 4.33 14.31
CA TRP A 169 3.02 4.05 13.68
C TRP A 169 2.61 2.58 13.83
N ALA A 170 3.57 1.66 13.78
CA ALA A 170 3.32 0.25 14.01
C ALA A 170 2.94 -0.02 15.48
N ASP A 171 3.59 0.61 16.46
CA ASP A 171 3.21 0.50 17.88
C ASP A 171 1.75 0.92 18.12
N GLU A 172 1.25 1.91 17.36
CA GLU A 172 -0.16 2.31 17.42
C GLU A 172 -1.12 1.28 16.80
N ALA A 173 -0.68 0.54 15.78
CA ALA A 173 -1.49 -0.49 15.13
C ALA A 173 -1.50 -1.81 15.92
N TRP A 174 -0.35 -2.19 16.50
CA TRP A 174 -0.14 -3.39 17.30
C TRP A 174 0.23 -3.01 18.75
N PRO A 175 -0.72 -2.54 19.57
CA PRO A 175 -0.43 -2.24 20.96
C PRO A 175 0.00 -3.52 21.69
N GLU A 176 1.08 -3.44 22.47
CA GLU A 176 1.44 -4.53 23.38
C GLU A 176 0.23 -4.84 24.28
N SER A 177 -0.14 -6.12 24.36
CA SER A 177 -1.16 -6.52 25.32
C SER A 177 -0.64 -6.21 26.71
N VAL A 178 -1.32 -5.32 27.44
CA VAL A 178 -1.05 -5.10 28.85
C VAL A 178 -1.32 -6.44 29.54
N SER A 179 -0.26 -7.15 29.93
CA SER A 179 -0.39 -8.33 30.77
C SER A 179 -1.04 -7.83 32.06
N VAL A 180 -2.31 -8.18 32.25
CA VAL A 180 -2.95 -8.03 33.56
C VAL A 180 -2.17 -9.00 34.44
N GLU A 181 -1.30 -8.48 35.29
CA GLU A 181 -0.77 -9.26 36.40
C GLU A 181 -2.00 -9.77 37.16
N GLU A 182 -2.25 -11.08 37.06
CA GLU A 182 -3.17 -11.73 37.97
C GLU A 182 -2.61 -11.47 39.37
N ASP A 183 -3.24 -10.54 40.08
CA ASP A 183 -3.08 -10.37 41.53
C ASP A 183 -3.39 -11.73 42.17
N ALA A 184 -2.35 -12.55 42.32
CA ALA A 184 -2.35 -13.71 43.18
C ALA A 184 -2.51 -13.17 44.60
N GLY A 185 -3.70 -13.42 45.15
CA GLY A 185 -4.17 -12.82 46.39
C GLY A 185 -3.35 -13.12 47.64
N ASP A 186 -3.74 -12.42 48.69
CA ASP A 186 -3.47 -12.75 50.09
C ASP A 186 -4.78 -12.58 50.88
#